data_AF-A0A0F5R0F9-F1
#
_entry.id   AF-A0A0F5R0F9-F1
#
_cell.length_a   1.000
_cell.length_b   1.000
_cell.length_c   1.000
_cell.angle_alpha   90.00
_cell.angle_beta   90.00
_cell.angle_gamma   90.00
#
_symmetry.space_group_name_H-M   'P 1'
#
loop_
_entity.id
_entity.type
_entity.pdbx_description
1 polymer ?
#
loop_
_entity_poly.entity_id
_entity_poly.type
_entity_poly.pdbx_seq_one_letter_code
_entity_poly.pdbx_strand_id
1 'polypeptide(L)'
;MKKTMFSMMAAAAIVFYFISTANAVGGDYQPVKKTADTQTDYINGLTHKDGKWYITADKIDWYEGAQADEQFLKHEPDSGLDGAPDGYYIVNDDPSVQTYEVAPYAEVLMQIYDKGNDAADTEWNEPISLEKFAQLYPQTDVLDLSYFPYHITVKDGIVTKIVQQFVP
;
A
#
# COMPACT_ATOMS: atom_id res chain seq x y z
N MET A 1 -55.57 -14.23 -21.97
CA MET A 1 -55.24 -14.71 -20.60
C MET A 1 -53.82 -15.27 -20.65
N LYS A 2 -52.85 -14.62 -19.97
CA LYS A 2 -51.98 -15.17 -18.90
C LYS A 2 -51.12 -16.39 -19.35
N LYS A 3 -49.79 -16.42 -19.34
CA LYS A 3 -48.75 -15.67 -18.59
C LYS A 3 -47.40 -15.76 -19.33
N THR A 4 -46.65 -14.66 -19.28
CA THR A 4 -45.21 -14.54 -19.50
C THR A 4 -44.43 -15.38 -18.48
N MET A 5 -43.42 -16.13 -18.91
CA MET A 5 -42.38 -16.69 -18.04
C MET A 5 -41.11 -15.87 -18.21
N PHE A 6 -40.78 -15.12 -17.15
CA PHE A 6 -39.44 -14.57 -16.92
C PHE A 6 -38.51 -15.75 -16.57
N SER A 7 -37.45 -15.95 -17.35
CA SER A 7 -36.33 -16.78 -16.93
C SER A 7 -35.29 -15.87 -16.28
N MET A 8 -35.16 -16.03 -14.97
CA MET A 8 -34.21 -15.33 -14.10
C MET A 8 -32.92 -16.15 -14.08
N MET A 9 -31.90 -15.72 -14.82
CA MET A 9 -30.58 -16.33 -14.79
C MET A 9 -29.76 -15.66 -13.69
N ALA A 10 -29.71 -16.29 -12.52
CA ALA A 10 -28.91 -15.85 -11.39
C ALA A 10 -27.43 -16.09 -11.69
N ALA A 11 -26.66 -15.03 -11.93
CA ALA A 11 -25.20 -15.08 -11.92
C ALA A 11 -24.72 -15.15 -10.47
N ALA A 12 -24.20 -16.30 -10.07
CA ALA A 12 -23.55 -16.48 -8.78
C ALA A 12 -22.20 -15.75 -8.79
N ALA A 13 -22.15 -14.55 -8.19
CA ALA A 13 -20.90 -13.88 -7.87
C ALA A 13 -20.27 -14.57 -6.65
N ILE A 14 -19.31 -15.46 -6.90
CA ILE A 14 -18.44 -16.01 -5.86
C ILE A 14 -17.48 -14.89 -5.45
N VAL A 15 -17.84 -14.16 -4.40
CA VAL A 15 -16.93 -13.22 -3.74
C VAL A 15 -15.98 -14.05 -2.89
N PHE A 16 -14.76 -14.27 -3.37
CA PHE A 16 -13.66 -14.74 -2.53
C PHE A 16 -13.31 -13.62 -1.53
N TYR A 17 -13.89 -13.69 -0.33
CA TYR A 17 -13.39 -12.97 0.83
C TYR A 17 -12.10 -13.66 1.26
N PHE A 18 -10.95 -13.11 0.87
CA PHE A 18 -9.72 -13.38 1.60
C PHE A 18 -9.86 -12.72 2.97
N ILE A 19 -10.05 -13.52 4.01
CA ILE A 19 -10.04 -13.04 5.39
C ILE A 19 -8.57 -12.91 5.79
N SER A 20 -7.98 -11.74 5.58
CA SER A 20 -6.68 -11.39 6.13
C SER A 20 -6.86 -11.05 7.61
N THR A 21 -6.79 -12.04 8.51
CA THR A 21 -6.68 -11.75 9.94
C THR A 21 -5.22 -11.45 10.29
N ALA A 22 -4.74 -10.26 9.89
CA ALA A 22 -3.57 -9.66 10.51
C ALA A 22 -4.05 -8.94 11.76
N ASN A 23 -3.85 -9.55 12.94
CA ASN A 23 -4.04 -8.87 14.22
C ASN A 23 -2.71 -8.22 14.61
N ALA A 24 -2.46 -7.01 14.10
CA ALA A 24 -1.41 -6.14 14.58
C ALA A 24 -1.98 -4.71 14.71
N VAL A 25 -2.05 -4.25 15.97
CA VAL A 25 -2.27 -2.88 16.48
C VAL A 25 -3.52 -2.11 15.97
N GLY A 26 -4.53 -2.02 16.84
CA GLY A 26 -5.64 -1.04 16.74
C GLY A 26 -6.78 -1.47 15.80
N GLY A 27 -7.97 -1.72 16.37
CA GLY A 27 -9.13 -2.33 15.71
C GLY A 27 -9.76 -1.58 14.52
N ASP A 28 -9.11 -0.54 14.00
CA ASP A 28 -9.61 0.31 12.91
C ASP A 28 -8.79 0.22 11.62
N TYR A 29 -7.58 -0.38 11.64
CA TYR A 29 -6.82 -0.59 10.41
C TYR A 29 -7.54 -1.59 9.49
N GLN A 30 -7.88 -1.13 8.29
CA GLN A 30 -8.45 -1.97 7.23
C GLN A 30 -7.36 -2.14 6.16
N PRO A 31 -6.85 -3.36 5.94
CA PRO A 31 -5.88 -3.62 4.89
C PRO A 31 -6.40 -3.11 3.54
N VAL A 32 -5.52 -2.46 2.77
CA VAL A 32 -5.89 -1.99 1.43
C VAL A 32 -6.21 -3.21 0.57
N LYS A 33 -7.39 -3.21 -0.05
CA LYS A 33 -7.75 -4.27 -0.99
C LYS A 33 -6.77 -4.29 -2.17
N LYS A 34 -5.86 -5.27 -2.18
CA LYS A 34 -4.94 -5.49 -3.30
C LYS A 34 -5.73 -5.89 -4.55
N THR A 35 -5.41 -5.23 -5.66
CA THR A 35 -5.89 -5.60 -7.01
C THR A 35 -4.71 -6.09 -7.84
N ALA A 36 -4.94 -6.66 -9.02
CA ALA A 36 -3.84 -7.07 -9.92
C ALA A 36 -2.93 -5.90 -10.34
N ASP A 37 -3.46 -4.68 -10.29
CA ASP A 37 -2.74 -3.44 -10.61
C ASP A 37 -2.04 -2.84 -9.38
N THR A 38 -2.16 -3.48 -8.21
CA THR A 38 -1.59 -3.00 -6.95
C THR A 38 -0.27 -3.70 -6.67
N GLN A 39 0.77 -2.91 -6.44
CA GLN A 39 2.08 -3.36 -5.96
C GLN A 39 2.47 -2.59 -4.69
N THR A 40 3.46 -3.13 -3.98
CA THR A 40 4.04 -2.46 -2.81
C THR A 40 5.43 -1.99 -3.18
N ASP A 41 5.75 -0.76 -2.84
CA ASP A 41 7.02 -0.15 -3.16
C ASP A 41 7.50 0.71 -2.01
N TYR A 42 8.81 0.86 -1.89
CA TYR A 42 9.37 2.05 -1.28
C TYR A 42 9.42 3.14 -2.35
N ILE A 43 8.77 4.26 -2.08
CA ILE A 43 9.03 5.47 -2.87
C ILE A 43 10.40 5.96 -2.44
N ASN A 44 11.24 6.39 -3.39
CA ASN A 44 12.57 6.99 -3.14
C ASN A 44 12.62 8.49 -3.46
N GLY A 45 11.61 9.01 -4.16
CA GLY A 45 11.60 10.40 -4.56
C GLY A 45 10.40 10.80 -5.41
N LEU A 46 10.13 12.11 -5.42
CA LEU A 46 9.12 12.73 -6.26
C LEU A 46 9.76 13.86 -7.06
N THR A 47 9.45 13.93 -8.36
CA THR A 47 9.96 14.96 -9.26
C THR A 47 8.82 15.56 -10.07
N HIS A 48 8.80 16.88 -10.19
CA HIS A 48 7.90 17.58 -11.10
C HIS A 48 8.68 18.05 -12.33
N LYS A 49 8.31 17.58 -13.52
CA LYS A 49 8.97 17.90 -14.79
C LYS A 49 7.94 18.02 -15.90
N ASP A 50 8.07 19.06 -16.73
CA ASP A 50 7.20 19.30 -17.90
C ASP A 50 5.70 19.32 -17.56
N GLY A 51 5.35 19.84 -16.37
CA GLY A 51 3.97 19.93 -15.89
C GLY A 51 3.36 18.60 -15.42
N LYS A 52 4.19 17.57 -15.22
CA LYS A 52 3.80 16.24 -14.76
C LYS A 52 4.59 15.84 -13.52
N TRP A 53 3.95 15.04 -12.68
CA TRP A 53 4.57 14.41 -11.52
C TRP A 53 5.10 13.04 -11.87
N TYR A 54 6.24 12.71 -11.30
CA TYR A 54 6.86 11.39 -11.37
C TYR A 54 7.29 10.95 -9.99
N ILE A 55 7.15 9.65 -9.70
CA ILE A 55 7.80 9.03 -8.55
C ILE A 55 8.90 8.09 -9.03
N THR A 56 9.98 8.01 -8.26
CA THR A 56 10.93 6.91 -8.33
C THR A 56 10.63 5.96 -7.19
N ALA A 57 10.51 4.67 -7.46
CA ALA A 57 10.17 3.68 -6.46
C ALA A 57 10.85 2.34 -6.76
N ASP A 58 11.26 1.62 -5.71
CA ASP A 58 11.70 0.23 -5.79
C ASP A 58 10.64 -0.70 -5.22
N LYS A 59 10.35 -1.76 -5.97
CA LYS A 59 9.29 -2.70 -5.64
C LYS A 59 9.75 -3.65 -4.54
N ILE A 60 8.89 -3.85 -3.56
CA ILE A 60 9.09 -4.82 -2.49
C ILE A 60 7.98 -5.87 -2.49
N ASP A 61 8.31 -7.06 -2.02
CA ASP A 61 7.30 -8.05 -1.71
C ASP A 61 6.82 -7.86 -0.27
N TRP A 62 5.51 -7.73 -0.10
CA TRP A 62 4.85 -7.61 1.20
C TRP A 62 3.95 -8.82 1.41
N TYR A 63 4.39 -9.71 2.30
CA TYR A 63 3.68 -10.92 2.69
C TYR A 63 2.95 -10.69 4.02
N GLU A 64 1.79 -11.33 4.19
CA GLU A 64 0.96 -11.22 5.41
C GLU A 64 0.48 -12.60 5.86
N GLY A 65 0.26 -12.75 7.17
CA GLY A 65 -0.23 -14.00 7.77
C GLY A 65 0.66 -15.20 7.46
N ALA A 66 0.07 -16.33 7.09
CA ALA A 66 0.81 -17.56 6.82
C ALA A 66 1.87 -17.43 5.70
N GLN A 67 1.65 -16.53 4.73
CA GLN A 67 2.66 -16.26 3.69
C GLN A 67 3.86 -15.50 4.27
N ALA A 68 3.62 -14.60 5.23
CA ALA A 68 4.69 -13.93 5.95
C ALA A 68 5.53 -14.93 6.74
N ASP A 69 4.90 -15.87 7.45
CA ASP A 69 5.60 -16.92 8.20
C ASP A 69 6.47 -17.79 7.30
N GLU A 70 5.94 -18.21 6.14
CA GLU A 70 6.69 -19.01 5.17
C GLU A 70 7.93 -18.26 4.65
N GLN A 71 7.76 -16.99 4.24
CA GLN A 71 8.89 -16.21 3.74
C GLN A 71 9.87 -15.86 4.85
N PHE A 72 9.40 -15.54 6.04
CA PHE A 72 10.24 -15.30 7.21
C PHE A 72 11.13 -16.51 7.51
N LEU A 73 10.56 -17.72 7.63
CA LEU A 73 11.33 -18.94 7.91
C LEU A 73 12.34 -19.28 6.81
N LYS A 74 12.04 -18.91 5.56
CA LYS A 74 12.94 -19.10 4.43
C LYS A 74 14.15 -18.16 4.47
N HIS A 75 13.95 -16.90 4.85
CA HIS A 75 15.00 -15.87 4.85
C HIS A 75 15.75 -15.80 6.18
N GLU A 76 15.09 -16.14 7.29
CA GLU A 76 15.61 -16.08 8.66
C GLU A 76 15.61 -17.46 9.37
N PRO A 77 16.25 -18.50 8.79
CA PRO A 77 16.16 -19.88 9.29
C PRO A 77 16.77 -20.08 10.68
N ASP A 78 17.70 -19.20 11.08
CA ASP A 78 18.41 -19.26 12.37
C ASP A 78 17.83 -18.31 13.42
N SER A 79 16.68 -17.67 13.13
CA SER A 79 16.04 -16.72 14.05
C SER A 79 15.58 -17.33 15.37
N GLY A 80 15.34 -18.65 15.38
CA GLY A 80 14.73 -19.36 16.51
C GLY A 80 13.25 -19.05 16.71
N LEU A 81 12.61 -18.40 15.74
CA LEU A 81 11.17 -18.13 15.71
C LEU A 81 10.46 -19.08 14.73
N ASP A 82 9.18 -19.35 15.01
CA ASP A 82 8.35 -20.25 14.19
C ASP A 82 7.55 -19.51 13.09
N GLY A 83 7.73 -18.19 12.95
CA GLY A 83 7.00 -17.34 12.01
C GLY A 83 7.34 -15.86 12.16
N ALA A 84 6.73 -15.03 11.31
CA ALA A 84 6.97 -13.58 11.28
C ALA A 84 6.36 -12.92 12.54
N PRO A 85 7.16 -12.20 13.35
CA PRO A 85 6.72 -11.72 14.66
C PRO A 85 5.55 -10.72 14.59
N ASP A 86 5.51 -9.91 13.53
CA ASP A 86 4.54 -8.83 13.37
C ASP A 86 3.37 -9.19 12.45
N GLY A 87 3.28 -10.45 12.01
CA GLY A 87 2.23 -10.94 11.11
C GLY A 87 2.35 -10.46 9.66
N TYR A 88 3.43 -9.75 9.32
CA TYR A 88 3.85 -9.42 7.96
C TYR A 88 5.35 -9.65 7.78
N TYR A 89 5.81 -9.80 6.53
CA TYR A 89 7.23 -9.91 6.20
C TYR A 89 7.50 -9.20 4.89
N ILE A 90 8.53 -8.34 4.87
CA ILE A 90 8.93 -7.56 3.70
C ILE A 90 10.23 -8.12 3.16
N VAL A 91 10.27 -8.34 1.85
CA VAL A 91 11.47 -8.76 1.12
C VAL A 91 11.77 -7.75 0.03
N ASN A 92 13.04 -7.35 -0.06
CA ASN A 92 13.56 -6.52 -1.14
C ASN A 92 14.79 -7.19 -1.76
N ASP A 93 14.55 -8.25 -2.53
CA ASP A 93 15.60 -8.99 -3.22
C ASP A 93 16.09 -8.28 -4.50
N ASP A 94 15.27 -7.39 -5.06
CA ASP A 94 15.58 -6.59 -6.26
C ASP A 94 15.39 -5.09 -5.98
N PRO A 95 16.47 -4.37 -5.61
CA PRO A 95 16.40 -2.94 -5.29
C PRO A 95 16.38 -2.05 -6.55
N SER A 96 15.92 -2.57 -7.70
CA SER A 96 15.86 -1.78 -8.93
C SER A 96 14.79 -0.70 -8.84
N VAL A 97 15.22 0.54 -9.02
CA VAL A 97 14.35 1.71 -9.01
C VAL A 97 13.72 1.91 -10.37
N GLN A 98 12.39 2.06 -10.39
CA GLN A 98 11.60 2.40 -11.57
C GLN A 98 11.04 3.82 -11.44
N THR A 99 10.82 4.47 -12.57
CA THR A 99 10.17 5.79 -12.62
C THR A 99 8.77 5.64 -13.19
N TYR A 100 7.79 6.16 -12.47
CA TYR A 100 6.38 6.16 -12.87
C TYR A 100 5.87 7.58 -13.02
N GLU A 101 5.12 7.86 -14.10
CA GLU A 101 4.27 9.05 -14.17
C GLU A 101 3.12 8.90 -13.16
N VAL A 102 2.79 9.97 -12.46
CA VAL A 102 1.65 10.01 -11.53
C VAL A 102 0.52 10.79 -12.19
N ALA A 103 -0.66 10.17 -12.24
CA ALA A 103 -1.84 10.81 -12.79
C ALA A 103 -2.17 12.09 -11.99
N PRO A 104 -2.63 13.17 -12.64
CA PRO A 104 -3.01 14.42 -11.95
C PRO A 104 -4.22 14.25 -11.02
N TYR A 105 -4.96 13.16 -11.15
CA TYR A 105 -6.09 12.79 -10.31
C TYR A 105 -5.76 11.65 -9.34
N ALA A 106 -4.47 11.31 -9.17
CA ALA A 106 -4.08 10.21 -8.29
C ALA A 106 -4.55 10.47 -6.85
N GLU A 107 -5.15 9.45 -6.24
CA GLU A 107 -5.50 9.49 -4.82
C GLU A 107 -4.24 9.24 -3.98
N VAL A 108 -3.96 10.12 -3.01
CA VAL A 108 -2.90 9.91 -2.02
C VAL A 108 -3.54 9.80 -0.64
N LEU A 109 -3.40 8.63 -0.02
CA LEU A 109 -3.96 8.31 1.28
C LEU A 109 -2.82 8.03 2.26
N MET A 110 -2.74 8.84 3.31
CA MET A 110 -1.74 8.72 4.36
C MET A 110 -2.35 8.06 5.59
N GLN A 111 -1.52 7.40 6.38
CA GLN A 111 -1.88 6.94 7.72
C GLN A 111 -1.29 7.87 8.77
N ILE A 112 -0.10 8.44 8.50
CA ILE A 112 0.62 9.32 9.41
C ILE A 112 1.56 10.23 8.62
N TYR A 113 1.59 11.51 8.98
CA TYR A 113 2.54 12.49 8.48
C TYR A 113 2.67 13.65 9.45
N ASP A 114 3.74 14.44 9.32
CA ASP A 114 3.95 15.64 10.13
C ASP A 114 2.91 16.74 9.76
N LYS A 115 2.04 17.05 10.71
CA LYS A 115 1.03 18.12 10.60
C LYS A 115 1.53 19.47 11.14
N GLY A 116 2.76 19.53 11.65
CA GLY A 116 3.33 20.70 12.33
C GLY A 116 2.91 20.84 13.80
N ASN A 117 2.40 19.76 14.39
CA ASN A 117 2.11 19.63 15.83
C ASN A 117 3.23 18.83 16.53
N ASP A 118 3.27 18.84 17.86
CA ASP A 118 4.36 18.23 18.65
C ASP A 118 4.54 16.72 18.45
N ALA A 119 3.56 16.02 17.84
CA ALA A 119 3.65 14.63 17.43
C ALA A 119 2.75 14.35 16.22
N ALA A 120 3.27 13.57 15.26
CA ALA A 120 2.45 13.04 14.18
C ALA A 120 1.47 11.99 14.74
N ASP A 121 0.18 12.29 14.70
CA ASP A 121 -0.87 11.36 15.08
C ASP A 121 -1.29 10.50 13.88
N THR A 122 -1.66 9.25 14.13
CA THR A 122 -2.19 8.36 13.09
C THR A 122 -3.65 8.72 12.78
N GLU A 123 -3.92 9.03 11.52
CA GLU A 123 -5.26 9.19 10.96
C GLU A 123 -5.40 8.26 9.74
N TRP A 124 -6.20 7.21 9.89
CA TRP A 124 -6.29 6.15 8.89
C TRP A 124 -6.90 6.65 7.57
N ASN A 125 -6.18 6.42 6.47
CA ASN A 125 -6.57 6.75 5.10
C ASN A 125 -6.91 8.23 4.90
N GLU A 126 -6.20 9.13 5.58
CA GLU A 126 -6.36 10.57 5.41
C GLU A 126 -5.96 11.00 3.99
N PRO A 127 -6.88 11.62 3.21
CA PRO A 127 -6.57 12.05 1.86
C PRO A 127 -5.77 13.36 1.85
N ILE A 128 -4.67 13.39 1.09
CA ILE A 128 -3.91 14.61 0.82
C ILE A 128 -3.74 14.82 -0.70
N SER A 129 -3.41 16.04 -1.11
CA SER A 129 -3.06 16.28 -2.52
C SER A 129 -1.67 15.75 -2.83
N LEU A 130 -1.41 15.44 -4.10
CA LEU A 130 -0.09 15.04 -4.58
C LEU A 130 0.97 16.14 -4.33
N GLU A 131 0.61 17.41 -4.46
CA GLU A 131 1.49 18.54 -4.16
C GLU A 131 1.85 18.58 -2.67
N LYS A 132 0.88 18.34 -1.79
CA LYS A 132 1.13 18.29 -0.34
C LYS A 132 2.04 17.11 0.00
N PHE A 133 1.81 15.95 -0.61
CA PHE A 133 2.68 14.79 -0.45
C PHE A 133 4.11 15.10 -0.88
N ALA A 134 4.30 15.70 -2.06
CA ALA A 134 5.61 16.09 -2.56
C ALA A 134 6.31 17.16 -1.70
N GLN A 135 5.56 18.02 -1.01
CA GLN A 135 6.11 18.99 -0.05
C GLN A 135 6.56 18.33 1.25
N LEU A 136 5.81 17.33 1.74
CA LEU A 136 6.10 16.60 2.97
C LEU A 136 7.26 15.61 2.81
N TYR A 137 7.32 14.93 1.67
CA TYR A 137 8.25 13.83 1.42
C TYR A 137 9.74 14.14 1.69
N PRO A 138 10.31 15.32 1.31
CA PRO A 138 11.69 15.65 1.64
C PRO A 138 11.91 16.12 3.09
N GLN A 139 10.87 16.23 3.91
CA GLN A 139 10.97 16.70 5.31
C GLN A 139 11.19 15.50 6.22
N THR A 140 12.42 15.34 6.72
CA THR A 140 12.81 14.14 7.49
C THR A 140 13.01 14.41 8.99
N ASP A 141 12.84 15.65 9.45
CA ASP A 141 13.19 16.06 10.82
C ASP A 141 12.26 15.47 11.88
N VAL A 142 10.96 15.34 11.55
CA VAL A 142 9.93 14.79 12.46
C VAL A 142 9.57 13.37 12.06
N LEU A 143 9.34 13.15 10.76
CA LEU A 143 8.94 11.86 10.22
C LEU A 143 9.46 11.69 8.81
N ASP A 144 10.36 10.74 8.60
CA ASP A 144 10.87 10.42 7.27
C ASP A 144 9.86 9.54 6.50
N LEU A 145 9.19 10.14 5.52
CA LEU A 145 8.20 9.45 4.70
C LEU A 145 8.82 8.37 3.79
N SER A 146 10.14 8.40 3.54
CA SER A 146 10.81 7.38 2.72
C SER A 146 10.93 6.03 3.42
N TYR A 147 10.79 5.97 4.76
CA TYR A 147 10.83 4.72 5.52
C TYR A 147 9.53 3.94 5.51
N PHE A 148 8.46 4.52 4.96
CA PHE A 148 7.18 3.85 4.87
C PHE A 148 7.05 3.12 3.53
N PRO A 149 6.53 1.90 3.53
CA PRO A 149 6.12 1.23 2.30
C PRO A 149 4.78 1.79 1.83
N TYR A 150 4.55 1.75 0.52
CA TYR A 150 3.35 2.27 -0.11
C TYR A 150 2.73 1.19 -0.98
N HIS A 151 1.42 0.99 -0.86
CA HIS A 151 0.66 0.32 -1.90
C HIS A 151 0.34 1.32 -3.00
N ILE A 152 0.95 1.14 -4.18
CA ILE A 152 0.65 1.95 -5.35
C ILE A 152 -0.18 1.15 -6.35
N THR A 153 -1.13 1.82 -7.00
CA THR A 153 -1.88 1.24 -8.12
C THR A 153 -1.36 1.80 -9.42
N VAL A 154 -0.82 0.93 -10.27
CA VAL A 154 -0.23 1.26 -11.57
C VAL A 154 -1.13 0.74 -12.68
N LYS A 155 -1.68 1.65 -13.49
CA LYS A 155 -2.50 1.33 -14.65
C LYS A 155 -1.84 1.86 -15.90
N ASP A 156 -1.56 0.98 -16.86
CA ASP A 156 -0.88 1.33 -18.11
C ASP A 156 0.43 2.10 -17.90
N GLY A 157 1.17 1.76 -16.84
CA GLY A 157 2.44 2.43 -16.47
C GLY A 157 2.28 3.77 -15.73
N ILE A 158 1.04 4.16 -15.38
CA ILE A 158 0.73 5.42 -14.68
C ILE A 158 0.18 5.12 -13.29
N VAL A 159 0.72 5.79 -12.26
CA VAL A 159 0.25 5.67 -10.89
C VAL A 159 -1.06 6.44 -10.72
N THR A 160 -2.12 5.75 -10.30
CA THR A 160 -3.44 6.34 -10.06
C THR A 160 -3.84 6.39 -8.58
N LYS A 161 -3.09 5.72 -7.71
CA LYS A 161 -3.33 5.70 -6.26
C LYS A 161 -2.05 5.38 -5.51
N ILE A 162 -1.83 6.06 -4.40
CA ILE A 162 -0.72 5.87 -3.46
C ILE A 162 -1.35 5.75 -2.07
N VAL A 163 -1.11 4.64 -1.37
CA VAL A 163 -1.58 4.44 0.00
C VAL A 163 -0.41 4.07 0.88
N GLN A 164 -0.06 4.96 1.81
CA GLN A 164 0.96 4.69 2.83
C GLN A 164 0.52 3.48 3.65
N GLN A 165 1.44 2.56 3.90
CA GLN A 165 1.25 1.48 4.87
C GLN A 165 1.83 1.92 6.21
N PHE A 166 1.13 1.59 7.29
CA PHE A 166 1.62 1.77 8.64
C PHE A 166 2.34 0.50 9.07
N VAL A 167 3.59 0.66 9.48
CA VAL A 167 4.40 -0.39 10.10
C VAL A 167 4.52 0.00 11.58
N PRO A 168 3.87 -0.74 12.51
CA PRO A 168 3.85 -0.41 13.94
C PRO A 168 5.21 -0.49 14.63
#